data_AF-A0AAD6BB15-F1
#
_entry.id   AF-A0AAD6BB15-F1
#
_cell.length_a   1.000
_cell.length_b   1.000
_cell.length_c   1.000
_cell.angle_alpha   90.00
_cell.angle_beta   90.00
_cell.angle_gamma   90.00
#
_symmetry.space_group_name_H-M   'P 1'
#
loop_
_entity.id
_entity.type
_entity.pdbx_description
1 polymer ?
#
loop_
_entity_poly.entity_id
_entity_poly.type
_entity_poly.pdbx_seq_one_letter_code
_entity_poly.pdbx_strand_id
1 'polypeptide(L)'
;MPLFGSTFSPKKIPPRKSASLSSLHTLDRSTREVELGLEYGPPVMNLGGQSWKFEDGQWISGKRSHKGRGKQFSNPEEIDRQMKAQKELEENPGAAEKGSDADSDEESSSDEENDSRKRSGVEGLIEIENPNRVSQKSKKVAELDVNAPRELSRREREEIEKQKSKERYMKLHLEGKTDQARADLARLAIIKKQREDAAKKRDDQKKESEDSKTKR
;
A
#
# COMPACT_ATOMS: atom_id res chain seq x y z
N MET A 1 -11.10 -53.84 -21.48
CA MET A 1 -12.10 -52.95 -20.86
C MET A 1 -11.35 -51.83 -20.14
N PRO A 2 -11.47 -50.56 -20.51
CA PRO A 2 -10.81 -49.47 -19.78
C PRO A 2 -11.66 -49.10 -18.54
N LEU A 3 -11.03 -49.15 -17.36
CA LEU A 3 -11.64 -48.97 -16.02
C LEU A 3 -11.51 -47.54 -15.44
N PHE A 4 -11.22 -46.53 -16.27
CA PHE A 4 -11.15 -45.14 -15.79
C PHE A 4 -11.94 -44.23 -16.72
N GLY A 5 -13.18 -43.93 -16.30
CA GLY A 5 -13.98 -42.87 -16.89
C GLY A 5 -13.38 -41.50 -16.51
N SER A 6 -13.13 -40.66 -17.51
CA SER A 6 -12.75 -39.27 -17.30
C SER A 6 -13.95 -38.49 -16.74
N THR A 7 -14.03 -38.29 -15.42
CA THR A 7 -15.10 -37.49 -14.81
C THR A 7 -14.58 -36.35 -13.94
N PHE A 8 -13.45 -35.75 -14.31
CA PHE A 8 -13.17 -34.38 -13.88
C PHE A 8 -13.73 -33.41 -14.93
N SER A 9 -15.00 -33.03 -14.77
CA SER A 9 -15.62 -31.93 -15.50
C SER A 9 -15.82 -30.76 -14.53
N PRO A 10 -14.83 -29.85 -14.39
CA PRO A 10 -15.00 -28.70 -13.51
C PRO A 10 -16.22 -27.91 -14.00
N LYS A 11 -17.15 -27.61 -13.07
CA LYS A 11 -18.38 -26.87 -13.38
C LYS A 11 -18.00 -25.61 -14.13
N LYS A 12 -18.45 -25.49 -15.40
CA LYS A 12 -18.22 -24.28 -16.21
C LYS A 12 -18.87 -23.11 -15.47
N ILE A 13 -18.04 -22.24 -14.89
CA ILE A 13 -18.51 -21.00 -14.27
C ILE A 13 -19.08 -20.17 -15.42
N PRO A 14 -20.33 -19.68 -15.34
CA PRO A 14 -20.89 -18.85 -16.40
C PRO A 14 -19.95 -17.66 -16.65
N PRO A 15 -19.71 -17.28 -17.91
CA PRO A 15 -18.83 -16.17 -18.21
C PRO A 15 -19.33 -14.94 -17.45
N ARG A 16 -18.44 -14.33 -16.65
CA ARG A 16 -18.71 -13.02 -16.07
C ARG A 16 -18.86 -12.07 -17.24
N LYS A 17 -20.10 -11.75 -17.61
CA LYS A 17 -20.39 -10.71 -18.58
C LYS A 17 -19.91 -9.42 -17.93
N SER A 18 -18.71 -8.95 -18.28
CA SER A 18 -18.36 -7.55 -18.05
C SER A 18 -19.44 -6.76 -18.78
N ALA A 19 -20.16 -5.89 -18.07
CA ALA A 19 -21.06 -4.94 -18.71
C ALA A 19 -20.20 -4.14 -19.69
N SER A 20 -20.24 -4.52 -20.96
CA SER A 20 -19.47 -3.82 -21.97
C SER A 20 -20.15 -2.47 -22.13
N LEU A 21 -19.41 -1.39 -21.93
CA LEU A 21 -19.87 -0.02 -22.20
C LEU A 21 -20.29 0.18 -23.68
N SER A 22 -20.17 -0.84 -24.52
CA SER A 22 -20.72 -0.87 -25.88
C SER A 22 -22.25 -1.08 -25.91
N SER A 23 -22.86 -1.66 -24.88
CA SER A 23 -24.32 -1.90 -24.80
C SER A 23 -25.10 -0.74 -24.16
N LEU A 24 -24.47 0.42 -23.92
CA LEU A 24 -25.14 1.56 -23.28
C LEU A 24 -26.30 2.14 -24.10
N HIS A 25 -26.33 1.84 -25.40
CA HIS A 25 -27.38 2.28 -26.31
C HIS A 25 -28.66 1.43 -26.22
N THR A 26 -28.60 0.24 -25.61
CA THR A 26 -29.77 -0.64 -25.45
C THR A 26 -30.48 -0.46 -24.11
N LEU A 27 -29.87 0.27 -23.18
CA LEU A 27 -30.45 0.59 -21.87
C LEU A 27 -31.41 1.77 -22.04
N ASP A 28 -32.59 1.67 -21.41
CA ASP A 28 -33.54 2.77 -21.36
C ASP A 28 -32.90 3.98 -20.65
N ARG A 29 -33.29 5.20 -21.04
CA ARG A 29 -32.68 6.44 -20.54
C ARG A 29 -32.71 6.52 -19.02
N SER A 30 -33.81 6.08 -18.41
CA SER A 30 -33.97 5.99 -16.95
C SER A 30 -32.92 5.07 -16.31
N THR A 31 -32.75 3.86 -16.85
CA THR A 31 -31.77 2.89 -16.37
C THR A 31 -30.33 3.36 -16.57
N ARG A 32 -30.05 4.05 -17.67
CA ARG A 32 -28.74 4.64 -17.96
C ARG A 32 -28.41 5.77 -16.98
N GLU A 33 -29.39 6.59 -16.63
CA GLU A 33 -29.23 7.67 -15.64
C GLU A 33 -29.05 7.12 -14.22
N VAL A 34 -29.70 6.02 -13.84
CA VAL A 34 -29.52 5.40 -12.52
C VAL A 34 -28.19 4.65 -12.40
N GLU A 35 -27.79 3.91 -13.43
CA GLU A 35 -26.57 3.09 -13.38
C GLU A 35 -25.29 3.89 -13.67
N LEU A 36 -25.38 4.91 -14.51
CA LEU A 36 -24.22 5.62 -15.07
C LEU A 36 -24.41 7.14 -15.09
N GLY A 37 -25.53 7.65 -14.59
CA GLY A 37 -25.73 9.08 -14.46
C GLY A 37 -24.86 9.69 -13.39
N LEU A 38 -24.83 11.02 -13.38
CA LEU A 38 -24.08 11.80 -12.41
C LEU A 38 -24.78 11.87 -11.05
N GLU A 39 -26.02 11.38 -10.93
CA GLU A 39 -26.79 11.32 -9.69
C GLU A 39 -26.52 10.02 -8.92
N TYR A 40 -25.29 9.81 -8.48
CA TYR A 40 -24.92 8.62 -7.70
C TYR A 40 -25.34 8.70 -6.21
N GLY A 41 -26.06 9.75 -5.81
CA GLY A 41 -26.40 10.02 -4.42
C GLY A 41 -25.17 10.28 -3.53
N PRO A 42 -25.35 10.45 -2.20
CA PRO A 42 -24.22 10.54 -1.28
C PRO A 42 -23.36 9.26 -1.35
N PRO A 43 -22.03 9.37 -1.43
CA PRO A 43 -21.15 8.20 -1.59
C PRO A 43 -21.34 7.19 -0.45
N VAL A 44 -21.41 5.91 -0.80
CA VAL A 44 -21.57 4.81 0.17
C VAL A 44 -20.38 3.85 0.06
N MET A 45 -19.79 3.49 1.20
CA MET A 45 -18.67 2.56 1.31
C MET A 45 -19.07 1.34 2.15
N ASN A 46 -18.75 0.14 1.69
CA ASN A 46 -18.98 -1.09 2.46
C ASN A 46 -17.64 -1.73 2.82
N LEU A 47 -17.30 -1.74 4.11
CA LEU A 47 -16.06 -2.33 4.61
C LEU A 47 -16.37 -3.22 5.81
N GLY A 48 -15.91 -4.47 5.76
CA GLY A 48 -16.07 -5.41 6.88
C GLY A 48 -17.52 -5.70 7.28
N GLY A 49 -18.47 -5.66 6.33
CA GLY A 49 -19.90 -5.84 6.61
C GLY A 49 -20.59 -4.61 7.22
N GLN A 50 -19.86 -3.49 7.37
CA GLN A 50 -20.41 -2.20 7.79
C GLN A 50 -20.56 -1.28 6.58
N SER A 51 -21.75 -0.69 6.43
CA SER A 51 -22.00 0.35 5.43
C SER A 51 -21.70 1.71 6.03
N TRP A 52 -21.10 2.60 5.25
CA TRP A 52 -20.77 3.97 5.62
C TRP A 52 -21.35 4.87 4.53
N LYS A 53 -22.08 5.92 4.91
CA LYS A 53 -22.66 6.90 3.98
C LYS A 53 -21.99 8.24 4.22
N PHE A 54 -21.65 8.95 3.16
CA PHE A 54 -21.02 10.26 3.26
C PHE A 54 -22.09 11.36 3.17
N GLU A 55 -22.31 12.05 4.28
CA GLU A 55 -23.34 13.09 4.43
C GLU A 55 -22.71 14.27 5.16
N ASP A 56 -22.96 15.49 4.70
CA ASP A 56 -22.43 16.75 5.28
C ASP A 56 -20.91 16.76 5.54
N GLY A 57 -20.14 16.15 4.64
CA GLY A 57 -18.68 16.12 4.75
C GLY A 57 -18.12 15.05 5.69
N GLN A 58 -18.97 14.20 6.27
CA GLN A 58 -18.58 13.18 7.24
C GLN A 58 -19.06 11.79 6.84
N TRP A 59 -18.28 10.77 7.20
CA TRP A 59 -18.67 9.37 7.01
C TRP A 59 -19.51 8.89 8.19
N ILE A 60 -20.79 8.65 7.96
CA ILE A 60 -21.75 8.14 8.94
C ILE A 60 -21.86 6.63 8.80
N SER A 61 -21.62 5.90 9.89
CA SER A 61 -21.74 4.45 9.87
C SER A 61 -23.21 4.01 9.95
N GLY A 62 -23.64 3.17 9.00
CA GLY A 62 -24.95 2.53 9.00
C GLY A 62 -25.08 1.44 10.07
N LYS A 63 -26.33 1.06 10.38
CA LYS A 63 -26.65 0.02 11.37
C LYS A 63 -25.88 -1.28 11.06
N ARG A 64 -25.08 -1.73 12.03
CA ARG A 64 -24.25 -2.94 11.92
C ARG A 64 -25.16 -4.17 11.92
N SER A 65 -25.14 -4.95 10.85
CA SER A 65 -25.72 -6.30 10.86
C SER A 65 -24.72 -7.26 11.51
N HIS A 66 -25.13 -7.92 12.60
CA HIS A 66 -24.29 -8.79 13.43
C HIS A 66 -23.99 -10.17 12.82
N LYS A 67 -23.95 -10.31 11.48
CA LYS A 67 -23.59 -11.57 10.83
C LYS A 67 -22.18 -11.49 10.26
N GLY A 68 -21.25 -12.20 10.91
CA GLY A 68 -19.88 -12.40 10.41
C GLY A 68 -18.90 -11.32 10.85
N ARG A 69 -18.45 -11.40 12.10
CA ARG A 69 -17.28 -10.63 12.58
C ARG A 69 -16.04 -11.18 11.87
N GLY A 70 -15.67 -10.57 10.75
CA GLY A 70 -14.43 -10.88 10.04
C GLY A 70 -13.23 -10.68 10.95
N LYS A 71 -12.19 -11.51 10.75
CA LYS A 71 -10.90 -11.37 11.44
C LYS A 71 -10.40 -9.94 11.21
N GLN A 72 -10.25 -9.19 12.29
CA GLN A 72 -9.72 -7.83 12.21
C GLN A 72 -8.22 -7.96 11.93
N PHE A 73 -7.75 -7.32 10.86
CA PHE A 73 -6.33 -7.15 10.65
C PHE A 73 -5.86 -6.09 11.66
N SER A 74 -4.82 -6.39 12.43
CA SER A 74 -4.25 -5.46 13.41
C SER A 74 -3.90 -4.13 12.74
N ASN A 75 -4.17 -3.02 13.41
CA ASN A 75 -3.84 -1.67 12.95
C ASN A 75 -2.33 -1.61 12.63
N PRO A 76 -1.88 -1.07 11.48
CA PRO A 76 -0.45 -0.98 11.15
C PRO A 76 0.41 -0.36 12.27
N GLU A 77 -0.12 0.62 12.99
CA GLU A 77 0.57 1.24 14.13
C GLU A 77 0.79 0.25 15.31
N GLU A 78 -0.08 -0.74 15.44
CA GLU A 78 0.00 -1.76 16.49
C GLU A 78 1.00 -2.87 16.15
N ILE A 79 1.15 -3.17 14.85
CA ILE A 79 2.18 -4.08 14.34
C ILE A 79 3.57 -3.47 14.53
N ASP A 80 3.73 -2.18 14.22
CA ASP A 80 4.99 -1.46 14.42
C ASP A 80 5.37 -1.39 15.90
N ARG A 81 4.37 -1.17 16.78
CA ARG A 81 4.58 -1.16 18.23
C ARG A 81 5.00 -2.53 18.75
N GLN A 82 4.40 -3.62 18.25
CA GLN A 82 4.80 -4.99 18.60
C GLN A 82 6.23 -5.32 18.14
N MET A 83 6.57 -4.99 16.89
CA MET A 83 7.92 -5.21 16.36
C MET A 83 8.97 -4.41 17.14
N LYS A 84 8.65 -3.17 17.51
CA LYS A 84 9.53 -2.33 18.33
C LYS A 84 9.70 -2.90 19.74
N ALA A 85 8.63 -3.34 20.38
CA ALA A 85 8.68 -3.94 21.72
C ALA A 85 9.48 -5.25 21.75
N GLN A 86 9.34 -6.10 20.71
CA GLN A 86 10.14 -7.32 20.58
C GLN A 86 11.63 -7.00 20.41
N LYS A 87 11.96 -6.04 19.54
CA LYS A 87 13.34 -5.61 19.30
C LYS A 87 13.98 -5.02 20.57
N GLU A 88 13.23 -4.25 21.34
CA GLU A 88 13.71 -3.64 22.59
C GLU A 88 13.96 -4.70 23.68
N LEU A 89 13.15 -5.77 23.72
CA LEU A 89 13.40 -6.92 24.59
C LEU A 89 14.63 -7.73 24.18
N GLU A 90 14.85 -7.92 22.87
CA GLU A 90 16.03 -8.60 22.35
C GLU A 90 17.32 -7.79 22.56
N GLU A 91 17.22 -6.45 22.51
CA GLU A 91 18.35 -5.54 22.73
C GLU A 91 18.70 -5.40 24.22
N ASN A 92 17.78 -5.73 25.15
CA ASN A 92 17.99 -5.57 26.59
C ASN A 92 17.39 -6.75 27.41
N PRO A 93 18.07 -7.92 27.47
CA PRO A 93 17.56 -9.09 28.17
C PRO A 93 17.57 -8.98 29.72
N GLY A 94 18.01 -7.85 30.29
CA GLY A 94 18.24 -7.69 31.74
C GLY A 94 17.19 -6.90 32.53
N ALA A 95 16.10 -6.43 31.92
CA ALA A 95 15.13 -5.54 32.59
C ALA A 95 13.82 -6.21 33.05
N ALA A 96 13.66 -7.52 32.86
CA ALA A 96 12.42 -8.26 33.14
C ALA A 96 12.42 -9.06 34.47
N GLU A 97 13.29 -8.71 35.43
CA GLU A 97 13.30 -9.29 36.77
C GLU A 97 12.60 -8.36 37.77
N LYS A 98 11.24 -8.33 37.73
CA LYS A 98 10.38 -8.14 38.92
C LYS A 98 8.89 -8.39 38.62
N GLY A 99 8.40 -9.58 38.94
CA GLY A 99 7.01 -9.79 39.35
C GLY A 99 6.24 -10.95 38.72
N SER A 100 5.93 -11.93 39.58
CA SER A 100 4.83 -12.91 39.60
C SER A 100 4.91 -14.19 38.75
N ASP A 101 5.45 -15.24 39.40
CA ASP A 101 4.89 -16.58 39.63
C ASP A 101 3.75 -17.12 38.74
N ALA A 102 4.04 -18.20 38.01
CA ALA A 102 3.18 -19.38 37.86
C ALA A 102 3.98 -20.57 37.28
N ASP A 103 4.61 -21.31 38.19
CA ASP A 103 4.73 -22.78 38.28
C ASP A 103 4.28 -23.63 37.06
N SER A 104 5.24 -24.30 36.40
CA SER A 104 5.06 -25.66 35.85
C SER A 104 6.43 -26.26 35.56
N ASP A 105 6.86 -27.09 36.50
CA ASP A 105 8.13 -27.80 36.55
C ASP A 105 8.27 -29.00 35.58
N GLU A 106 9.54 -29.36 35.40
CA GLU A 106 10.14 -30.66 35.03
C GLU A 106 10.41 -31.06 33.55
N GLU A 107 11.70 -30.95 33.23
CA GLU A 107 12.60 -31.97 32.66
C GLU A 107 12.37 -32.53 31.24
N SER A 108 13.34 -32.29 30.34
CA SER A 108 14.40 -33.29 30.10
C SER A 108 15.19 -33.01 28.81
N SER A 109 16.52 -33.04 28.99
CA SER A 109 17.57 -33.47 28.06
C SER A 109 17.86 -32.69 26.77
N SER A 110 18.99 -31.98 26.83
CA SER A 110 20.05 -31.91 25.81
C SER A 110 20.00 -32.99 24.73
N ASP A 111 20.12 -32.61 23.46
CA ASP A 111 20.97 -33.31 22.49
C ASP A 111 21.38 -32.36 21.34
N GLU A 112 22.68 -32.16 21.20
CA GLU A 112 23.31 -31.73 19.95
C GLU A 112 23.04 -32.80 18.85
N GLU A 113 23.31 -32.43 17.59
CA GLU A 113 23.56 -33.39 16.50
C GLU A 113 22.39 -34.30 16.05
N ASN A 114 21.61 -33.84 15.06
CA ASN A 114 21.45 -34.65 13.84
C ASN A 114 20.91 -33.85 12.65
N ASP A 115 21.76 -33.59 11.67
CA ASP A 115 21.37 -33.16 10.31
C ASP A 115 20.79 -34.34 9.49
N SER A 116 19.98 -35.17 10.16
CA SER A 116 19.12 -36.16 9.53
C SER A 116 17.72 -35.98 10.10
N ARG A 117 17.02 -34.95 9.60
CA ARG A 117 15.55 -35.03 9.57
C ARG A 117 15.23 -36.32 8.83
N LYS A 118 14.89 -37.37 9.59
CA LYS A 118 14.50 -38.69 9.09
C LYS A 118 13.43 -38.43 8.04
N ARG A 119 13.78 -38.60 6.76
CA ARG A 119 12.89 -38.39 5.61
C ARG A 119 11.67 -39.27 5.89
N SER A 120 10.53 -38.65 6.18
CA SER A 120 9.40 -39.42 6.71
C SER A 120 8.67 -40.07 5.54
N GLY A 121 8.50 -41.39 5.58
CA GLY A 121 7.77 -42.14 4.55
C GLY A 121 8.52 -42.32 3.23
N VAL A 122 7.79 -42.20 2.12
CA VAL A 122 8.26 -42.49 0.74
C VAL A 122 9.19 -41.40 0.17
N GLU A 123 9.39 -40.32 0.92
CA GLU A 123 10.17 -39.14 0.53
C GLU A 123 11.65 -39.42 0.21
N GLY A 124 12.16 -40.60 0.60
CA GLY A 124 13.50 -41.10 0.25
C GLY A 124 13.55 -42.19 -0.81
N LEU A 125 12.40 -42.77 -1.18
CA LEU A 125 12.32 -43.94 -2.06
C LEU A 125 12.14 -43.57 -3.53
N ILE A 126 11.64 -42.37 -3.82
CA ILE A 126 11.47 -41.87 -5.18
C ILE A 126 12.62 -40.90 -5.49
N GLU A 127 13.39 -41.22 -6.53
CA GLU A 127 14.43 -40.35 -7.06
C GLU A 127 13.77 -39.15 -7.74
N ILE A 128 13.93 -37.96 -7.14
CA ILE A 128 13.38 -36.73 -7.69
C ILE A 128 14.33 -36.23 -8.79
N GLU A 129 14.15 -36.74 -10.02
CA GLU A 129 14.80 -36.26 -11.25
C GLU A 129 14.19 -34.94 -11.76
N ASN A 130 13.95 -33.99 -10.87
CA ASN A 130 13.50 -32.67 -11.30
C ASN A 130 14.74 -31.86 -11.73
N PRO A 131 14.92 -31.55 -13.03
CA PRO A 131 16.09 -30.82 -13.52
C PRO A 131 16.18 -29.39 -13.00
N ASN A 132 15.09 -28.83 -12.45
CA ASN A 132 15.07 -27.53 -11.78
C ASN A 132 15.25 -27.63 -10.25
N ARG A 133 15.52 -28.83 -9.69
CA ARG A 133 15.71 -29.00 -8.25
C ARG A 133 17.12 -28.58 -7.86
N VAL A 134 17.23 -27.36 -7.34
CA VAL A 134 18.49 -26.85 -6.78
C VAL A 134 18.72 -27.50 -5.41
N SER A 135 19.70 -28.41 -5.31
CA SER A 135 20.14 -28.96 -4.02
C SER A 135 20.99 -27.91 -3.29
N GLN A 136 20.54 -27.50 -2.11
CA GLN A 136 21.31 -26.60 -1.25
C GLN A 136 22.46 -27.43 -0.64
N LYS A 137 23.70 -27.10 -0.99
CA LYS A 137 24.91 -27.63 -0.33
C LYS A 137 25.38 -26.59 0.68
N SER A 138 25.57 -26.98 1.93
CA SER A 138 26.12 -26.11 2.97
C SER A 138 27.58 -25.76 2.63
N LYS A 139 27.88 -24.46 2.58
CA LYS A 139 29.26 -23.97 2.41
C LYS A 139 29.87 -23.70 3.79
N LYS A 140 31.16 -24.01 3.94
CA LYS A 140 31.88 -23.81 5.21
C LYS A 140 32.14 -22.32 5.44
N VAL A 141 31.91 -21.88 6.67
CA VAL A 141 31.98 -20.47 7.12
C VAL A 141 33.37 -19.84 6.89
N ALA A 142 34.43 -20.64 6.84
CA ALA A 142 35.81 -20.18 6.66
C ALA A 142 36.15 -19.64 5.25
N GLU A 143 35.29 -19.84 4.25
CA GLU A 143 35.53 -19.42 2.86
C GLU A 143 34.75 -18.14 2.46
N LEU A 144 34.05 -17.51 3.41
CA LEU A 144 33.27 -16.30 3.15
C LEU A 144 34.13 -15.05 3.38
N ASP A 145 34.57 -14.41 2.29
CA ASP A 145 35.20 -13.08 2.32
C ASP A 145 34.15 -12.00 2.61
N VAL A 146 34.24 -11.39 3.80
CA VAL A 146 33.27 -10.43 4.36
C VAL A 146 33.54 -8.99 3.86
N ASN A 147 34.65 -8.75 3.15
CA ASN A 147 35.10 -7.40 2.79
C ASN A 147 34.93 -7.05 1.30
N ALA A 148 34.43 -7.98 0.49
CA ALA A 148 34.05 -7.68 -0.89
C ALA A 148 32.76 -6.83 -0.90
N PRO A 149 32.69 -5.74 -1.69
CA PRO A 149 31.47 -4.95 -1.80
C PRO A 149 30.34 -5.86 -2.26
N ARG A 150 29.39 -6.10 -1.35
CA ARG A 150 28.23 -6.95 -1.57
C ARG A 150 27.51 -6.43 -2.81
N GLU A 151 27.62 -7.16 -3.92
CA GLU A 151 26.90 -6.83 -5.13
C GLU A 151 25.41 -6.95 -4.82
N LEU A 152 24.80 -5.79 -4.55
CA LEU A 152 23.36 -5.67 -4.31
C LEU A 152 22.63 -6.47 -5.38
N SER A 153 21.71 -7.33 -4.94
CA SER A 153 20.93 -8.20 -5.82
C SER A 153 20.35 -7.35 -6.96
N ARG A 154 20.20 -7.93 -8.16
CA ARG A 154 19.62 -7.21 -9.32
C ARG A 154 18.32 -6.47 -8.96
N ARG A 155 17.54 -7.05 -8.05
CA ARG A 155 16.33 -6.43 -7.47
C ARG A 155 16.62 -5.21 -6.59
N GLU A 156 17.62 -5.28 -5.72
CA GLU A 156 18.00 -4.18 -4.82
C GLU A 156 18.58 -2.98 -5.59
N ARG A 157 19.31 -3.22 -6.68
CA ARG A 157 19.82 -2.15 -7.57
C ARG A 157 18.68 -1.38 -8.24
N GLU A 158 17.70 -2.10 -8.78
CA GLU A 158 16.53 -1.49 -9.43
C GLU A 158 15.65 -0.74 -8.39
N GLU A 159 15.51 -1.25 -7.17
CA GLU A 159 14.75 -0.60 -6.09
C GLU A 159 15.40 0.73 -5.66
N ILE A 160 16.72 0.74 -5.49
CA ILE A 160 17.48 1.95 -5.11
C ILE A 160 17.45 2.99 -6.22
N GLU A 161 17.56 2.59 -7.48
CA GLU A 161 17.46 3.51 -8.62
C GLU A 161 16.03 4.09 -8.74
N LYS A 162 15.01 3.27 -8.50
CA LYS A 162 13.62 3.70 -8.45
C LYS A 162 13.37 4.69 -7.30
N GLN A 163 13.99 4.49 -6.14
CA GLN A 163 13.92 5.46 -5.04
C GLN A 163 14.63 6.77 -5.41
N LYS A 164 15.85 6.69 -5.92
CA LYS A 164 16.64 7.86 -6.35
C LYS A 164 15.95 8.67 -7.46
N SER A 165 15.31 8.01 -8.41
CA SER A 165 14.56 8.69 -9.49
C SER A 165 13.33 9.43 -8.95
N LYS A 166 12.59 8.81 -8.02
CA LYS A 166 11.48 9.47 -7.32
C LYS A 166 11.97 10.66 -6.51
N GLU A 167 13.02 10.50 -5.73
CA GLU A 167 13.63 11.59 -4.94
C GLU A 167 14.09 12.74 -5.84
N ARG A 168 14.74 12.43 -6.96
CA ARG A 168 15.16 13.44 -7.94
C ARG A 168 13.96 14.16 -8.55
N TYR A 169 12.91 13.44 -8.89
CA TYR A 169 11.66 14.05 -9.39
C TYR A 169 11.05 14.97 -8.34
N MET A 170 10.93 14.51 -7.10
CA MET A 170 10.39 15.31 -5.98
C MET A 170 11.26 16.55 -5.73
N LYS A 171 12.58 16.40 -5.76
CA LYS A 171 13.53 17.52 -5.64
C LYS A 171 13.35 18.54 -6.75
N LEU A 172 13.28 18.11 -8.01
CA LEU A 172 13.02 19.00 -9.15
C LEU A 172 11.64 19.67 -9.08
N HIS A 173 10.65 19.00 -8.50
CA HIS A 173 9.31 19.53 -8.32
C HIS A 173 9.31 20.66 -7.27
N LEU A 174 9.95 20.41 -6.12
CA LEU A 174 10.15 21.42 -5.07
C LEU A 174 11.00 22.60 -5.55
N GLU A 175 12.03 22.35 -6.36
CA GLU A 175 12.84 23.39 -7.01
C GLU A 175 12.07 24.19 -8.08
N GLY A 176 10.82 23.82 -8.40
CA GLY A 176 10.02 24.53 -9.39
C GLY A 176 10.43 24.24 -10.83
N LYS A 177 11.25 23.22 -11.09
CA LYS A 177 11.80 22.90 -12.43
C LYS A 177 10.88 21.99 -13.24
N THR A 178 10.03 21.19 -12.60
CA THR A 178 9.01 20.40 -13.31
C THR A 178 7.98 21.30 -13.97
N ASP A 179 7.39 20.85 -15.09
CA ASP A 179 6.42 21.63 -15.87
C ASP A 179 5.22 22.07 -15.03
N GLN A 180 4.75 21.19 -14.13
CA GLN A 180 3.67 21.48 -13.19
C GLN A 180 4.04 22.62 -12.23
N ALA A 181 5.20 22.52 -11.58
CA ALA A 181 5.63 23.55 -10.65
C ALA A 181 5.96 24.88 -11.36
N ARG A 182 6.50 24.84 -12.58
CA ARG A 182 6.68 26.02 -13.43
C ARG A 182 5.36 26.69 -13.77
N ALA A 183 4.33 25.91 -14.11
CA ALA A 183 3.00 26.42 -14.41
C ALA A 183 2.35 27.08 -13.18
N ASP A 184 2.47 26.46 -12.00
CA ASP A 184 1.96 27.03 -10.75
C ASP A 184 2.70 28.32 -10.37
N LEU A 185 4.03 28.36 -10.50
CA LEU A 185 4.79 29.60 -10.29
C LEU A 185 4.41 30.69 -11.30
N ALA A 186 4.21 30.34 -12.57
CA ALA A 186 3.76 31.28 -13.60
C ALA A 186 2.36 31.83 -13.29
N ARG A 187 1.45 30.97 -12.82
CA ARG A 187 0.11 31.37 -12.38
C ARG A 187 0.18 32.33 -11.19
N LEU A 188 1.02 32.04 -10.20
CA LEU A 188 1.25 32.93 -9.06
C LEU A 188 1.87 34.26 -9.48
N ALA A 189 2.79 34.26 -10.45
CA ALA A 189 3.37 35.49 -11.00
C ALA A 189 2.32 36.36 -11.70
N ILE A 190 1.40 35.76 -12.46
CA ILE A 190 0.27 36.47 -13.08
C ILE A 190 -0.61 37.13 -12.00
N ILE A 191 -0.94 36.40 -10.93
CA ILE A 191 -1.75 36.95 -9.83
C ILE A 191 -1.02 38.10 -9.13
N LYS A 192 0.28 37.94 -8.86
CA LYS A 192 1.09 39.02 -8.26
C LYS A 192 1.08 40.26 -9.14
N LYS A 193 1.29 40.11 -10.44
CA LYS A 193 1.25 41.21 -11.41
C LYS A 193 -0.12 41.89 -11.43
N GLN A 194 -1.21 41.13 -11.47
CA GLN A 194 -2.56 41.69 -11.43
C GLN A 194 -2.84 42.48 -10.14
N ARG A 195 -2.33 42.01 -9.00
CA ARG A 195 -2.46 42.72 -7.72
C ARG A 195 -1.65 44.01 -7.69
N GLU A 196 -0.42 43.98 -8.21
CA GLU A 196 0.43 45.16 -8.33
C GLU A 196 -0.18 46.20 -9.28
N ASP A 197 -0.62 45.79 -10.46
CA ASP A 197 -1.28 46.65 -11.45
C ASP A 197 -2.57 47.26 -10.87
N ALA A 198 -3.36 46.48 -10.12
CA ALA A 198 -4.57 46.98 -9.45
C ALA A 198 -4.26 47.96 -8.31
N ALA A 199 -3.21 47.71 -7.52
CA ALA A 199 -2.76 48.62 -6.47
C ALA A 199 -2.26 49.94 -7.07
N LYS A 200 -1.42 49.87 -8.11
CA LYS A 200 -0.94 51.04 -8.85
C LYS A 200 -2.10 51.83 -9.45
N LYS A 201 -3.06 51.15 -10.11
CA LYS A 201 -4.26 51.80 -10.66
C LYS A 201 -5.14 52.45 -9.59
N ARG A 202 -5.17 51.90 -8.36
CA ARG A 202 -5.89 52.50 -7.22
C ARG A 202 -5.16 53.73 -6.68
N ASP A 203 -3.84 53.70 -6.61
CA ASP A 203 -3.04 54.82 -6.13
C ASP A 203 -3.01 55.98 -7.13
N ASP A 204 -2.96 55.70 -8.43
CA ASP A 204 -3.07 56.73 -9.47
C ASP A 204 -4.45 57.41 -9.46
N GLN A 205 -5.54 56.64 -9.35
CA GLN A 205 -6.90 57.19 -9.19
C GLN A 205 -7.06 58.05 -7.93
N LYS A 206 -6.41 57.66 -6.81
CA LYS A 206 -6.41 58.47 -5.59
C LYS A 206 -5.71 59.80 -5.81
N LYS A 207 -4.51 59.80 -6.42
CA LYS A 207 -3.75 61.02 -6.73
C LYS A 207 -4.54 61.96 -7.64
N GLU A 208 -5.13 61.44 -8.72
CA GLU A 208 -6.01 62.24 -9.60
C GLU A 208 -7.20 62.83 -8.84
N SER A 209 -7.81 62.06 -7.93
CA SER A 209 -8.90 62.56 -7.10
C SER A 209 -8.46 63.64 -6.10
N GLU A 210 -7.23 63.58 -5.59
CA GLU A 210 -6.64 64.58 -4.70
C GLU A 210 -6.26 65.85 -5.47
N ASP A 211 -5.60 65.72 -6.63
CA ASP A 211 -5.26 66.84 -7.51
C ASP A 211 -6.51 67.56 -8.04
N SER A 212 -7.59 66.83 -8.31
CA SER A 212 -8.89 67.44 -8.70
C SER A 212 -9.58 68.17 -7.53
N LYS A 213 -9.31 67.78 -6.28
CA LYS A 213 -9.84 68.44 -5.08
C LYS A 213 -9.03 69.64 -4.67
N THR A 214 -7.71 69.64 -4.87
CA THR A 214 -6.84 70.79 -4.56
C THR A 214 -6.95 71.90 -5.60
N LYS A 215 -7.38 71.58 -6.82
CA LYS A 215 -7.61 72.55 -7.91
C LYS A 215 -9.03 73.13 -7.96
N ARG A 216 -9.91 72.70 -7.05
CA ARG A 216 -11.27 73.24 -6.85
C ARG A 216 -11.29 74.16 -5.65
#